data_AF-A0A7W1Z506-F1
#
_entry.id   AF-A0A7W1Z506-F1
#
_cell.length_a   1.000
_cell.length_b   1.000
_cell.length_c   1.000
_cell.angle_alpha   90.00
_cell.angle_beta   90.00
_cell.angle_gamma   90.00
#
_symmetry.space_group_name_H-M   'P 1'
#
loop_
_entity.id
_entity.type
_entity.pdbx_description
1 polymer ?
#
loop_
_entity_poly.entity_id
_entity_poly.type
_entity_poly.pdbx_seq_one_letter_code
_entity_poly.pdbx_strand_id
1 'polypeptide(L)'
;MVKPSSHAHLSRRERQIMDVIYHLGKAGVAEVLERLPDPPSYSAVRAMLRILEEKGHLRHEQDGARYVYLATLPHGMARESALKHLLRTFFNNSTETAVAALLDLKGDELSERELDRLSVLIDQARQTGENS
;
A
#
# COMPACT_ATOMS: atom_id res chain seq x y z
N MET A 1 -24.35 0.60 -4.47
CA MET A 1 -22.89 0.79 -4.66
C MET A 1 -22.24 0.82 -3.30
N VAL A 2 -21.46 -0.20 -2.94
CA VAL A 2 -20.63 -0.18 -1.72
C VAL A 2 -19.43 0.71 -2.04
N LYS A 3 -19.29 1.84 -1.33
CA LYS A 3 -18.09 2.67 -1.42
C LYS A 3 -16.91 1.84 -0.89
N PRO A 4 -15.77 1.75 -1.58
CA PRO A 4 -14.61 1.06 -1.03
C PRO A 4 -14.22 1.78 0.27
N SER A 5 -14.33 1.05 1.38
CA SER A 5 -14.01 1.58 2.70
C SER A 5 -12.55 2.03 2.70
N SER A 6 -12.26 3.19 3.28
CA SER A 6 -10.87 3.62 3.43
C SER A 6 -10.08 2.59 4.24
N HIS A 7 -8.79 2.42 3.96
CA HIS A 7 -7.88 1.55 4.72
C HIS A 7 -7.82 1.88 6.23
N ALA A 8 -8.42 2.99 6.67
CA ALA A 8 -8.46 3.46 8.06
C ALA A 8 -9.22 2.51 9.02
N HIS A 9 -10.11 1.63 8.52
CA HIS A 9 -10.90 0.73 9.37
C HIS A 9 -10.43 -0.74 9.40
N LEU A 10 -9.25 -1.02 8.86
CA LEU A 10 -8.68 -2.37 8.94
C LEU A 10 -8.12 -2.65 10.34
N SER A 11 -8.22 -3.88 10.82
CA SER A 11 -7.42 -4.32 11.96
C SER A 11 -5.93 -4.40 11.59
N ARG A 12 -5.05 -4.54 12.58
CA ARG A 12 -3.61 -4.74 12.32
C ARG A 12 -3.37 -5.95 11.42
N ARG A 13 -4.07 -7.07 11.69
CA ARG A 13 -3.90 -8.31 10.92
C ARG A 13 -4.47 -8.21 9.51
N GLU A 14 -5.60 -7.52 9.36
CA GLU A 14 -6.20 -7.25 8.05
C GLU A 14 -5.29 -6.37 7.19
N ARG A 15 -4.64 -5.36 7.76
CA ARG A 15 -3.61 -4.58 7.06
C ARG A 15 -2.47 -5.45 6.56
N GLN A 16 -1.92 -6.30 7.42
CA GLN A 16 -0.82 -7.20 7.03
C GLN A 16 -1.22 -8.12 5.87
N ILE A 17 -2.45 -8.64 5.85
CA ILE A 17 -2.95 -9.44 4.73
C ILE A 17 -3.06 -8.60 3.46
N MET A 18 -3.62 -7.39 3.55
CA MET A 18 -3.70 -6.49 2.40
C MET A 18 -2.31 -6.13 1.85
N ASP A 19 -1.32 -5.89 2.72
CA ASP A 19 0.05 -5.60 2.32
C ASP A 19 0.67 -6.76 1.53
N VAL A 20 0.42 -8.00 1.97
CA VAL A 20 0.86 -9.21 1.23
C VAL A 20 0.18 -9.31 -0.13
N ILE A 21 -1.14 -9.10 -0.21
CA ILE A 21 -1.88 -9.12 -1.49
C ILE A 21 -1.37 -8.03 -2.43
N TYR A 22 -1.15 -6.81 -1.92
CA TYR A 22 -0.62 -5.72 -2.74
C TYR A 22 0.79 -5.99 -3.25
N HIS A 23 1.64 -6.58 -2.41
CA HIS A 23 2.99 -6.94 -2.80
C HIS A 23 3.04 -8.01 -3.89
N LEU A 24 2.15 -9.01 -3.82
CA LEU A 24 2.10 -10.12 -4.79
C LEU A 24 1.19 -9.85 -6.00
N GLY A 25 0.34 -8.83 -5.93
CA GLY A 25 -0.71 -8.54 -6.91
C GLY A 25 -1.93 -9.48 -6.79
N LYS A 26 -1.69 -10.79 -6.64
CA LYS A 26 -2.70 -11.82 -6.31
C LYS A 26 -2.08 -12.90 -5.45
N ALA A 27 -2.84 -13.49 -4.52
CA ALA A 27 -2.33 -14.60 -3.71
C ALA A 27 -3.45 -15.53 -3.19
N GLY A 28 -3.13 -16.81 -3.03
CA GLY A 28 -3.93 -17.79 -2.31
C GLY A 28 -3.66 -17.79 -0.79
N VAL A 29 -4.46 -18.55 -0.05
CA VAL A 29 -4.38 -18.62 1.43
C VAL A 29 -2.99 -19.05 1.92
N ALA A 30 -2.37 -20.04 1.25
CA ALA A 30 -1.04 -20.54 1.63
C ALA A 30 0.05 -19.49 1.45
N GLU A 31 0.03 -18.76 0.33
CA GLU A 31 1.02 -17.71 0.03
C GLU A 31 0.92 -16.52 0.97
N VAL A 32 -0.31 -16.21 1.43
CA VAL A 32 -0.55 -15.21 2.48
C VAL A 32 -0.02 -15.70 3.81
N LEU A 33 -0.35 -16.94 4.18
CA LEU A 33 0.08 -17.55 5.45
C LEU A 33 1.61 -17.55 5.59
N GLU A 34 2.34 -17.91 4.55
CA GLU A 34 3.81 -17.96 4.53
C GLU A 34 4.49 -16.61 4.74
N ARG A 35 3.82 -15.50 4.43
CA ARG A 35 4.38 -14.13 4.51
C ARG A 35 3.92 -13.34 5.73
N LEU A 36 2.99 -13.89 6.51
CA LEU A 36 2.52 -13.21 7.71
C LEU A 36 3.51 -13.44 8.87
N PRO A 37 3.92 -12.38 9.59
CA PRO A 37 4.63 -12.56 10.85
C PRO A 37 3.71 -13.20 11.89
N ASP A 38 4.23 -14.14 12.68
CA ASP A 38 3.47 -14.94 13.65
C ASP A 38 2.15 -15.44 13.04
N PRO A 39 2.24 -16.33 12.04
CA PRO A 39 1.10 -16.70 11.22
C PRO A 39 0.05 -17.47 12.05
N PRO A 40 -1.25 -17.14 11.90
CA PRO A 40 -2.32 -17.89 12.56
C PRO A 40 -2.57 -19.22 11.83
N SER A 41 -3.65 -19.92 12.14
CA SER A 41 -4.01 -21.12 11.38
C SER A 41 -4.43 -20.78 9.94
N TYR A 42 -4.28 -21.75 9.04
CA TYR A 42 -4.77 -21.64 7.65
C TYR A 42 -6.25 -21.26 7.57
N SER A 43 -7.10 -21.83 8.42
CA SER A 43 -8.52 -21.52 8.47
C SER A 43 -8.80 -20.09 8.93
N ALA A 44 -7.99 -19.55 9.85
CA ALA A 44 -8.08 -18.16 10.27
C ALA A 44 -7.68 -17.20 9.14
N VAL A 45 -6.59 -17.48 8.40
CA VAL A 45 -6.21 -16.70 7.21
C VAL A 45 -7.33 -16.71 6.18
N ARG A 46 -7.90 -17.89 5.88
CA ARG A 46 -9.03 -18.02 4.97
C ARG A 46 -10.26 -17.21 5.42
N ALA A 47 -10.58 -17.23 6.71
CA ALA A 47 -11.69 -16.45 7.26
C ALA A 47 -11.43 -14.93 7.12
N MET A 48 -10.22 -14.46 7.40
CA MET A 48 -9.86 -13.05 7.26
C MET A 48 -9.87 -12.56 5.81
N LEU A 49 -9.43 -13.39 4.86
CA LEU A 49 -9.53 -13.08 3.43
C LEU A 49 -10.99 -12.91 3.00
N ARG A 50 -11.90 -13.77 3.49
CA ARG A 50 -13.34 -13.63 3.26
C ARG A 50 -13.91 -12.36 3.88
N ILE A 51 -13.53 -12.03 5.12
CA ILE A 51 -13.94 -10.78 5.77
C ILE A 51 -13.50 -9.56 4.96
N LEU A 52 -12.26 -9.56 4.45
CA LEU A 52 -11.74 -8.49 3.61
C LEU A 52 -12.48 -8.39 2.26
N GLU A 53 -12.89 -9.51 1.69
CA GLU A 53 -13.74 -9.56 0.50
C GLU A 53 -15.16 -9.04 0.79
N GLU A 54 -15.79 -9.45 1.89
CA GLU A 54 -17.10 -8.96 2.33
C GLU A 54 -17.08 -7.44 2.59
N LYS A 55 -15.96 -6.92 3.12
CA LYS A 55 -15.70 -5.48 3.27
C LYS A 55 -15.42 -4.76 1.95
N GLY A 56 -15.26 -5.50 0.85
CA GLY A 56 -15.03 -4.98 -0.50
C GLY A 56 -13.59 -4.58 -0.80
N HIS A 57 -12.61 -4.97 0.03
CA HIS A 57 -11.19 -4.70 -0.21
C HIS A 57 -10.53 -5.73 -1.14
N LEU A 58 -11.05 -6.96 -1.13
CA LEU A 58 -10.59 -8.05 -1.96
C LEU A 58 -11.72 -8.57 -2.86
N ARG A 59 -11.32 -9.24 -3.94
CA ARG A 59 -12.17 -10.15 -4.70
C ARG A 59 -11.40 -11.44 -4.93
N HIS A 60 -12.09 -12.57 -4.97
CA HIS A 60 -11.49 -13.82 -5.40
C HIS A 60 -11.70 -14.07 -6.90
N GLU A 61 -10.73 -14.74 -7.50
CA GLU A 61 -10.80 -15.31 -8.84
C GLU A 61 -10.39 -16.78 -8.78
N GLN A 62 -10.88 -17.58 -9.72
CA GLN A 62 -10.51 -18.98 -9.83
C GLN A 62 -9.30 -19.10 -10.76
N ASP A 63 -8.17 -19.53 -10.20
CA ASP A 63 -6.93 -19.81 -10.94
C ASP A 63 -6.73 -21.33 -11.00
N GLY A 64 -7.28 -21.95 -12.06
CA GLY A 64 -7.39 -23.39 -12.19
C GLY A 64 -8.21 -24.02 -11.07
N ALA A 65 -7.56 -24.80 -10.20
CA ALA A 65 -8.19 -25.46 -9.06
C ALA A 65 -8.11 -24.65 -7.75
N ARG A 66 -7.49 -23.45 -7.77
CA ARG A 66 -7.22 -22.65 -6.57
C ARG A 66 -8.01 -21.35 -6.59
N TYR A 67 -8.44 -20.91 -5.42
CA TYR A 67 -8.94 -19.55 -5.22
C TYR A 67 -7.78 -18.63 -4.88
N VAL A 68 -7.63 -17.57 -5.67
CA VAL A 68 -6.67 -16.48 -5.41
C VAL A 68 -7.44 -15.19 -5.14
N TYR A 69 -6.91 -14.35 -4.26
CA TYR A 69 -7.50 -13.07 -3.88
C TYR A 69 -6.67 -11.93 -4.47
N LEU A 70 -7.36 -10.91 -4.95
CA LEU A 70 -6.80 -9.70 -5.53
C LEU A 70 -7.43 -8.47 -4.87
N ALA A 71 -6.67 -7.39 -4.74
CA ALA A 71 -7.22 -6.12 -4.27
C ALA A 71 -8.24 -5.56 -5.28
N THR A 72 -9.38 -5.08 -4.77
CA THR A 72 -10.40 -4.42 -5.61
C THR A 72 -9.95 -3.04 -6.08
N LEU A 73 -9.12 -2.37 -5.28
CA LEU A 73 -8.47 -1.12 -5.64
C LEU A 73 -7.05 -1.38 -6.15
N PRO A 74 -6.65 -0.82 -7.31
CA PRO A 74 -5.26 -0.88 -7.75
C PRO A 74 -4.32 -0.29 -6.70
N HIS A 75 -3.16 -0.93 -6.51
CA HIS A 75 -2.13 -0.50 -5.56
C HIS A 75 -1.75 0.98 -5.73
N GLY A 76 -1.66 1.48 -6.97
CA GLY A 76 -1.39 2.89 -7.26
C GLY A 76 -2.45 3.85 -6.71
N MET A 77 -3.73 3.52 -6.89
CA MET A 77 -4.84 4.34 -6.39
C MET A 77 -4.93 4.32 -4.86
N ALA A 78 -4.70 3.15 -4.24
CA ALA A 78 -4.65 3.03 -2.79
C ALA A 78 -3.47 3.82 -2.19
N ARG A 79 -2.28 3.70 -2.78
CA ARG A 79 -1.08 4.44 -2.38
C ARG A 79 -1.27 5.95 -2.52
N GLU A 80 -1.81 6.41 -3.64
CA GLU A 80 -2.08 7.83 -3.87
C GLU A 80 -3.10 8.37 -2.85
N SER A 81 -4.20 7.64 -2.61
CA SER A 81 -5.21 8.01 -1.63
C SER A 81 -4.64 8.09 -0.22
N ALA A 82 -3.83 7.10 0.18
CA ALA A 82 -3.17 7.07 1.47
C ALA A 82 -2.19 8.24 1.64
N LEU A 83 -1.36 8.51 0.62
CA LEU A 83 -0.41 9.62 0.65
C LEU A 83 -1.13 10.97 0.70
N LYS A 84 -2.16 11.17 -0.11
CA LYS A 84 -3.01 12.39 -0.07
C LYS A 84 -3.65 12.59 1.31
N HIS A 85 -4.09 11.51 1.95
CA HIS A 85 -4.64 11.60 3.29
C HIS A 85 -3.58 11.97 4.33
N LEU A 86 -2.41 11.34 4.27
CA LEU A 86 -1.28 11.62 5.16
C LEU A 86 -0.83 13.08 5.03
N LEU A 87 -0.65 13.58 3.80
CA LEU A 87 -0.27 14.97 3.51
C LEU A 87 -1.29 15.94 4.10
N ARG A 88 -2.59 15.73 3.85
CA ARG A 88 -3.65 16.61 4.35
C ARG A 88 -3.75 16.61 5.88
N THR A 89 -3.57 15.45 6.52
CA THR A 89 -3.81 15.29 7.96
C THR A 89 -2.62 15.73 8.80
N PHE A 90 -1.39 15.46 8.37
CA PHE A 90 -0.19 15.66 9.19
C PHE A 90 0.73 16.77 8.67
N PHE A 91 0.62 17.14 7.39
CA PHE A 91 1.55 18.06 6.75
C PHE A 91 0.83 19.28 6.14
N ASN A 92 -0.42 19.55 6.53
CA ASN A 92 -1.23 20.65 5.98
C ASN A 92 -1.24 20.69 4.44
N ASN A 93 -1.19 19.51 3.82
CA ASN A 93 -1.10 19.32 2.37
C ASN A 93 0.16 19.93 1.72
N SER A 94 1.22 20.18 2.50
CA SER A 94 2.53 20.67 2.04
C SER A 94 3.44 19.53 1.62
N THR A 95 3.83 19.51 0.35
CA THR A 95 4.80 18.53 -0.17
C THR A 95 6.20 18.81 0.35
N GLU A 96 6.61 20.09 0.40
CA GLU A 96 7.92 20.52 0.89
C GLU A 96 8.16 20.05 2.33
N THR A 97 7.20 20.30 3.22
CA THR A 97 7.30 19.92 4.63
C THR A 97 7.37 18.40 4.81
N ALA A 98 6.64 17.63 4.00
CA ALA A 98 6.69 16.18 4.04
C ALA A 98 8.03 15.61 3.55
N VAL A 99 8.61 16.21 2.50
CA VAL A 99 9.94 15.82 1.99
C VAL A 99 11.03 16.17 3.01
N ALA A 100 11.00 17.38 3.58
CA ALA A 100 11.95 17.77 4.62
C ALA A 100 11.91 16.82 5.83
N ALA A 101 10.71 16.53 6.34
CA ALA A 101 10.55 15.58 7.46
C ALA A 101 11.04 14.16 7.12
N LEU A 102 10.90 13.73 5.87
CA LEU A 102 11.40 12.42 5.42
C LEU A 102 12.93 12.40 5.35
N LEU A 103 13.55 13.48 4.86
CA LEU A 103 15.01 13.64 4.84
C LEU A 103 15.57 13.68 6.26
N ASP A 104 14.95 14.43 7.16
CA ASP A 104 15.35 14.50 8.57
C ASP A 104 15.24 13.15 9.28
N LEU A 105 14.16 12.40 9.02
CA LEU A 105 13.95 11.06 9.59
C LEU A 105 14.99 10.05 9.11
N LYS A 106 15.43 10.19 7.86
CA LYS A 106 16.41 9.30 7.24
C LYS A 106 17.85 9.68 7.54
N GLY A 107 18.12 10.98 7.73
CA GLY A 107 19.41 11.51 8.15
C GLY A 107 20.60 10.86 7.41
N ASP A 108 21.55 10.35 8.18
CA ASP A 108 22.80 9.70 7.72
C ASP A 108 22.58 8.34 7.04
N GLU A 109 21.36 7.78 7.01
CA GLU A 109 21.07 6.53 6.29
C GLU A 109 20.99 6.72 4.77
N LEU A 110 20.84 7.96 4.29
CA LEU A 110 20.78 8.25 2.87
C LEU A 110 22.18 8.21 2.27
N SER A 111 22.37 7.29 1.34
CA SER A 111 23.59 7.29 0.54
C SER A 111 23.62 8.49 -0.41
N GLU A 112 24.82 8.96 -0.75
CA GLU A 112 25.01 9.98 -1.80
C GLU A 112 24.27 9.61 -3.11
N ARG A 113 24.25 8.32 -3.46
CA ARG A 113 23.53 7.82 -4.64
C ARG A 113 22.01 7.97 -4.54
N GLU A 114 21.44 7.98 -3.34
CA GLU A 114 20.01 8.25 -3.15
C GLU A 114 19.71 9.74 -3.23
N LEU A 115 20.57 10.58 -2.66
CA LEU A 115 20.46 12.05 -2.77
C LEU A 115 20.57 12.53 -4.22
N ASP A 116 21.52 11.98 -4.99
CA ASP A 116 21.66 12.26 -6.42
C ASP A 116 20.38 11.90 -7.20
N ARG A 117 19.80 10.72 -6.92
CA ARG A 117 18.57 10.26 -7.57
C ARG A 117 17.36 11.13 -7.20
N LEU A 118 17.26 11.56 -5.94
CA LEU A 118 16.23 12.50 -5.51
C LEU A 118 16.37 13.85 -6.22
N SER A 119 17.59 14.35 -6.39
CA SER A 119 17.86 15.59 -7.11
C SER A 119 17.42 15.51 -8.57
N VAL A 120 17.71 14.40 -9.26
CA VAL A 120 17.23 14.15 -10.63
C VAL A 120 15.70 14.17 -10.72
N LEU A 121 14.99 13.57 -9.76
CA LEU A 121 13.52 13.58 -9.73
C LEU A 121 12.97 15.00 -9.56
N ILE A 122 13.61 15.84 -8.73
CA ILE A 122 13.24 17.25 -8.54
C ILE A 122 13.43 18.02 -9.85
N ASP A 123 14.56 17.83 -10.53
CA ASP A 123 14.83 18.50 -11.80
C ASP A 123 13.85 18.09 -12.92
N GLN A 124 13.47 16.81 -12.98
CA GLN A 124 12.41 16.34 -13.89
C GLN A 124 11.05 16.98 -13.59
N ALA A 125 10.70 17.14 -12.31
CA ALA A 125 9.47 17.81 -11.90
C ALA A 125 9.44 19.29 -12.32
N ARG A 126 10.58 19.99 -12.25
CA ARG A 126 10.73 21.37 -12.76
C ARG A 126 10.43 21.46 -14.26
N GLN A 127 11.03 20.58 -15.06
CA GLN A 127 10.84 20.53 -16.51
C GLN A 127 9.40 20.20 -16.93
N THR A 128 8.69 19.40 -16.13
CA THR A 128 7.29 19.04 -16.40
C THR A 128 6.33 20.20 -16.07
N GLY A 129 6.67 21.02 -15.07
CA GLY A 129 5.93 22.24 -14.72
C GLY A 129 6.12 23.40 -15.69
N GLU A 130 7.23 23.44 -16.44
CA GLU A 130 7.50 24.45 -17.46
C GLU A 130 6.74 24.20 -18.79
N ASN A 131 6.26 22.96 -19.01
CA ASN A 131 5.54 22.54 -20.21
C ASN A 131 4.03 22.32 -20.00
N SER A 132 3.47 22.71 -18.84
CA SER A 132 2.04 22.55 -18.49
C SER A 132 1.34 23.89 -18.25
#